data_AF-V5HS57-F1
#
_entry.id   AF-V5HS57-F1
#
_cell.length_a   1.000
_cell.length_b   1.000
_cell.length_c   1.000
_cell.angle_alpha   90.00
_cell.angle_beta   90.00
_cell.angle_gamma   90.00
#
_symmetry.space_group_name_H-M   'P 1'
#
loop_
_entity.id
_entity.type
_entity.pdbx_description
1 polymer ?
#
loop_
_entity_poly.entity_id
_entity_poly.type
_entity_poly.pdbx_seq_one_letter_code
_entity_poly.pdbx_strand_id
1 'polypeptide(L)'
;MITLLLFAIVPLLLCQALRPIYNIAHMVNSKEQVSEFMDTGANAIECDVQFYENGTAHRTYHGFPCDCFRICTRSSEIKDYFDYIRNVTISGA
;
A
#
# COMPACT_ATOMS: atom_id res chain seq x y z
N MET A 1 -3.27 -34.41 -35.54
CA MET A 1 -2.28 -34.23 -34.46
C MET A 1 -2.00 -32.76 -34.16
N ILE A 2 -1.66 -31.91 -35.14
CA ILE A 2 -1.42 -30.46 -34.93
C ILE A 2 -2.63 -29.73 -34.33
N THR A 3 -3.84 -30.04 -34.78
CA THR A 3 -5.10 -29.48 -34.25
C THR A 3 -5.34 -29.85 -32.77
N LEU A 4 -5.04 -31.08 -32.35
CA LEU A 4 -5.16 -31.49 -30.93
C LEU A 4 -4.12 -30.78 -30.03
N LEU A 5 -2.91 -30.54 -30.53
CA LEU A 5 -1.89 -29.76 -29.83
C LEU A 5 -2.32 -28.30 -29.64
N LEU A 6 -2.94 -27.68 -30.65
CA LEU A 6 -3.51 -26.33 -30.55
C LEU A 6 -4.63 -26.22 -29.51
N PHE A 7 -5.53 -27.21 -29.44
CA PHE A 7 -6.62 -27.23 -28.45
C PHE A 7 -6.14 -27.43 -27.01
N ALA A 8 -4.96 -28.03 -26.78
CA ALA A 8 -4.41 -28.21 -25.43
C ALA A 8 -3.50 -27.05 -24.98
N ILE A 9 -2.77 -26.42 -25.92
CA ILE A 9 -1.79 -25.37 -25.61
C ILE A 9 -2.47 -23.99 -25.42
N VAL A 10 -3.50 -23.68 -26.22
CA VAL A 10 -4.20 -22.39 -26.15
C VAL A 10 -4.90 -22.17 -24.80
N PRO A 11 -5.63 -23.15 -24.22
CA PRO A 11 -6.20 -23.01 -22.89
C PRO A 11 -5.13 -22.92 -21.80
N LEU A 12 -4.00 -23.62 -21.93
CA LEU A 12 -2.92 -23.58 -20.94
C LEU A 12 -2.25 -22.19 -20.88
N LEU A 13 -2.05 -21.55 -22.04
CA LEU A 13 -1.58 -20.16 -22.15
C LEU A 13 -2.62 -19.15 -21.63
N LEU A 14 -3.91 -19.37 -21.90
CA LEU A 14 -5.01 -18.53 -21.41
C LEU A 14 -5.32 -18.76 -19.91
N CYS A 15 -4.94 -19.91 -19.35
CA CYS A 15 -5.13 -20.29 -17.96
C CYS A 15 -3.92 -19.92 -17.08
N GLN A 16 -2.89 -19.30 -17.64
CA GLN A 16 -1.81 -18.73 -16.85
C GLN A 16 -2.37 -17.49 -16.14
N ALA A 17 -2.92 -17.70 -14.94
CA ALA A 17 -3.41 -16.63 -14.08
C ALA A 17 -2.32 -15.54 -13.98
N LEU A 18 -2.69 -14.31 -14.30
CA LEU A 18 -1.78 -13.19 -14.17
C LEU A 18 -1.29 -13.11 -12.72
N ARG A 19 0.00 -12.82 -12.54
CA ARG A 19 0.55 -12.62 -11.19
C ARG A 19 -0.16 -11.40 -10.57
N PRO A 20 -0.82 -11.54 -9.41
CA PRO A 20 -1.34 -10.38 -8.71
C PRO A 20 -0.19 -9.48 -8.25
N ILE A 21 -0.34 -8.17 -8.41
CA ILE A 21 0.68 -7.18 -8.04
C ILE A 21 0.11 -6.28 -6.94
N TYR A 22 0.88 -6.11 -5.87
CA TYR A 22 0.66 -5.05 -4.90
C TYR A 22 1.42 -3.80 -5.34
N ASN A 23 0.68 -2.75 -5.66
CA ASN A 23 1.20 -1.41 -5.90
C ASN A 23 1.17 -0.66 -4.56
N ILE A 24 2.30 -0.68 -3.86
CA ILE A 24 2.43 -0.18 -2.49
C ILE A 24 2.91 1.26 -2.53
N ALA A 25 2.06 2.19 -2.09
CA ALA A 25 2.46 3.59 -1.97
C ALA A 25 3.45 3.78 -0.80
N HIS A 26 4.61 4.39 -1.09
CA HIS A 26 5.71 4.59 -0.15
C HIS A 26 5.55 5.87 0.68
N MET A 27 5.86 5.80 1.98
CA MET A 27 5.94 6.91 2.93
C MET A 27 4.60 7.67 3.08
N VAL A 28 3.52 6.92 3.29
CA VAL A 28 2.15 7.44 3.48
C VAL A 28 1.93 7.71 4.96
N ASN A 29 2.53 8.78 5.48
CA ASN A 29 2.59 9.02 6.93
C ASN A 29 1.52 9.97 7.48
N SER A 30 0.62 10.51 6.65
CA SER A 30 -0.55 11.24 7.14
C SER A 30 -1.86 10.68 6.56
N LYS A 31 -2.96 10.91 7.29
CA LYS A 31 -4.30 10.44 6.89
C LYS A 31 -4.71 10.94 5.50
N GLU A 32 -4.38 12.18 5.18
CA GLU A 32 -4.71 12.82 3.90
C GLU A 32 -4.02 12.12 2.72
N GLN A 33 -2.81 11.57 2.95
CA GLN A 33 -2.06 10.87 1.91
C GLN A 33 -2.67 9.50 1.58
N VAL A 34 -3.44 8.90 2.50
CA VAL A 34 -4.06 7.59 2.26
C VAL A 34 -5.02 7.67 1.08
N SER A 35 -5.97 8.61 1.07
CA SER A 35 -6.86 8.79 -0.08
C SER A 35 -6.09 9.26 -1.33
N GLU A 36 -5.13 10.17 -1.17
CA GLU A 36 -4.31 10.68 -2.28
C GLU A 36 -3.65 9.54 -3.09
N PHE A 37 -3.03 8.58 -2.41
CA PHE A 37 -2.34 7.48 -3.09
C PHE A 37 -3.28 6.35 -3.54
N MET A 38 -4.35 6.08 -2.80
CA MET A 38 -5.36 5.11 -3.25
C MET A 38 -6.06 5.59 -4.53
N ASP A 39 -6.39 6.88 -4.62
CA ASP A 39 -7.04 7.49 -5.80
C ASP A 39 -6.12 7.51 -7.04
N THR A 40 -4.80 7.44 -6.86
CA THR A 40 -3.83 7.34 -7.97
C THR A 40 -3.54 5.90 -8.40
N GLY A 41 -4.20 4.91 -7.79
CA GLY A 41 -4.15 3.50 -8.20
C GLY A 41 -3.25 2.60 -7.35
N ALA A 42 -2.85 3.05 -6.15
CA ALA A 42 -2.30 2.14 -5.16
C ALA A 42 -3.37 1.15 -4.68
N ASN A 43 -2.95 -0.06 -4.34
CA ASN A 43 -3.83 -1.06 -3.71
C ASN A 43 -3.31 -1.52 -2.34
N ALA A 44 -2.22 -0.89 -1.88
CA ALA A 44 -1.64 -1.03 -0.57
C ALA A 44 -0.83 0.25 -0.26
N ILE A 45 -0.57 0.47 1.02
CA ILE A 45 0.28 1.58 1.48
C ILE A 45 1.35 1.05 2.42
N GLU A 46 2.43 1.80 2.55
CA GLU A 46 3.46 1.66 3.56
C GLU A 46 3.48 2.94 4.42
N CYS A 47 3.74 2.79 5.72
CA CYS A 47 3.88 3.91 6.65
C CYS A 47 4.97 3.62 7.68
N ASP A 48 5.74 4.66 8.01
CA ASP A 48 6.84 4.62 8.97
C ASP A 48 6.30 4.82 10.39
N VAL A 49 6.55 3.89 11.30
CA VAL A 49 6.17 4.05 12.71
C VAL A 49 7.37 4.55 13.52
N GLN A 50 7.28 5.78 14.03
CA GLN A 50 8.23 6.32 14.97
C GLN A 50 7.88 5.87 16.39
N PHE A 51 8.89 5.47 17.16
CA PHE A 51 8.76 5.09 18.56
C PHE A 51 9.40 6.13 19.48
N TYR A 52 8.89 6.24 20.70
CA TYR A 52 9.60 6.88 21.80
C TYR A 52 10.76 5.99 22.28
N GLU A 53 11.68 6.56 23.07
CA GLU A 53 12.82 5.81 23.64
C GLU A 53 12.40 4.62 24.50
N ASN A 54 11.21 4.66 25.10
CA ASN A 54 10.65 3.56 25.88
C ASN A 54 10.00 2.45 25.03
N GLY A 55 10.04 2.56 23.70
CA GLY A 55 9.48 1.57 22.77
C GLY A 55 7.97 1.69 22.53
N THR A 56 7.30 2.70 23.10
CA THR A 56 5.89 2.98 22.78
C THR A 56 5.79 3.63 21.40
N ALA A 57 4.87 3.15 20.56
CA ALA A 57 4.61 3.77 19.26
C ALA A 57 4.05 5.18 19.44
N HIS A 58 4.63 6.14 18.74
CA HIS A 58 4.33 7.57 18.90
C HIS A 58 3.42 8.06 17.76
N ARG A 59 3.95 8.05 16.55
CA ARG A 59 3.30 8.64 15.36
C ARG A 59 3.79 7.98 14.09
N THR A 60 3.04 8.13 13.02
CA THR A 60 3.55 7.84 11.67
C THR A 60 4.43 9.00 11.23
N TYR A 61 5.73 8.77 10.97
CA TYR A 61 6.69 9.82 10.62
C TYR A 61 8.02 9.25 10.16
N HIS A 62 8.50 9.69 9.01
CA HIS A 62 9.82 9.34 8.48
C HIS A 62 10.91 10.29 9.00
N GLY A 63 10.80 11.60 8.69
CA GLY A 63 11.86 12.59 8.93
C GLY A 63 12.92 12.62 7.82
N PHE A 64 13.84 13.59 7.90
CA PHE A 64 14.93 13.73 6.92
C PHE A 64 16.12 12.84 7.32
N PRO A 65 16.82 12.19 6.36
CA PRO A 65 16.60 12.17 4.91
C PRO A 65 15.47 11.22 4.49
N CYS A 66 14.82 11.50 3.35
CA CYS A 66 13.88 10.58 2.68
C CYS A 66 14.05 10.64 1.16
N ASP A 67 13.24 9.90 0.40
CA ASP A 67 13.22 9.91 -1.07
C ASP A 67 13.23 11.34 -1.65
N CYS A 68 13.97 11.52 -2.73
CA CYS A 68 14.20 12.81 -3.35
C CYS A 68 12.88 13.57 -3.65
N PHE A 69 12.84 14.85 -3.28
CA PHE A 69 11.73 15.78 -3.53
C PHE A 69 10.40 15.42 -2.85
N ARG A 70 10.38 14.45 -1.93
CA ARG A 70 9.22 14.17 -1.08
C ARG A 70 9.23 15.04 0.17
N ILE A 71 8.05 15.37 0.69
CA ILE A 71 7.91 16.03 1.99
C ILE A 71 8.06 14.97 3.10
N CYS A 72 9.25 14.85 3.67
CA CYS A 72 9.60 13.81 4.65
C CYS A 72 8.92 13.99 6.03
N THR A 73 8.26 15.13 6.27
CA THR A 73 7.79 15.53 7.59
C THR A 73 6.28 15.38 7.80
N ARG A 74 5.56 14.83 6.81
CA ARG A 74 4.15 14.45 6.98
C ARG A 74 4.03 13.44 8.13
N SER A 75 3.02 13.63 8.97
CA SER A 75 2.80 12.76 10.14
C SER A 75 1.35 12.71 10.60
N SER A 76 1.04 11.74 11.43
CA SER A 76 -0.19 11.64 12.21
C SER A 76 0.09 10.92 13.52
N GLU A 77 -0.59 11.28 14.60
CA GLU A 77 -0.57 10.51 15.85
C GLU A 77 -0.94 9.05 15.57
N ILE A 78 -0.24 8.11 16.19
CA ILE A 78 -0.33 6.69 15.81
C ILE A 78 -1.76 6.17 15.92
N LYS A 79 -2.46 6.58 16.98
CA LYS A 79 -3.84 6.19 17.24
C LYS A 79 -4.78 6.73 16.14
N ASP A 80 -4.65 8.01 15.83
CA ASP A 80 -5.50 8.66 14.82
C ASP A 80 -5.29 8.08 13.43
N TYR A 81 -4.03 7.75 13.09
CA TYR A 81 -3.70 7.13 11.82
C TYR A 81 -4.36 5.74 11.71
N PHE A 82 -4.18 4.86 12.70
CA PHE A 82 -4.78 3.52 12.64
C PHE A 82 -6.31 3.51 12.79
N ASP A 83 -6.89 4.44 13.55
CA ASP A 83 -8.35 4.63 13.58
C ASP A 83 -8.86 5.05 12.20
N TYR A 84 -8.14 5.92 11.48
CA TYR A 84 -8.47 6.28 10.11
C TYR A 84 -8.35 5.09 9.16
N ILE A 85 -7.23 4.34 9.20
CA ILE A 85 -7.04 3.14 8.38
C ILE A 85 -8.17 2.12 8.61
N ARG A 86 -8.56 1.91 9.86
CA ARG A 86 -9.70 1.06 10.21
C ARG A 86 -10.97 1.53 9.51
N ASN A 87 -11.28 2.83 9.54
CA ASN A 87 -12.49 3.37 8.93
C ASN A 87 -12.51 3.20 7.40
N VAL A 88 -11.37 3.36 6.73
CA VAL A 88 -11.31 3.26 5.25
C VAL A 88 -11.15 1.84 4.72
N THR A 89 -10.90 0.85 5.59
CA THR A 89 -10.73 -0.56 5.21
C THR A 89 -11.90 -1.46 5.62
N ILE A 90 -12.87 -0.95 6.38
CA ILE A 90 -14.10 -1.67 6.71
C ILE A 90 -15.13 -1.45 5.60
N SER A 91 -15.58 -2.53 4.97
CA SER A 91 -16.69 -2.48 4.02
C SER A 91 -18.03 -2.30 4.75
N GLY A 92 -18.82 -1.30 4.37
CA GLY A 92 -20.22 -1.15 4.80
C GLY A 92 -20.46 -0.43 6.13
N ALA A 93 -19.51 0.40 6.57
CA ALA A 93 -19.73 1.40 7.63
C ALA A 93 -20.21 2.74 7.02
#